data_AF-A0A2Z6QZD3-F1
#
_entry.id   AF-A0A2Z6QZD3-F1
#
_cell.length_a   1.000
_cell.length_b   1.000
_cell.length_c   1.000
_cell.angle_alpha   90.00
_cell.angle_beta   90.00
_cell.angle_gamma   90.00
#
_symmetry.space_group_name_H-M   'P 1'
#
loop_
_entity.id
_entity.type
_entity.pdbx_description
1 polymer ?
#
loop_
_entity_poly.entity_id
_entity_poly.type
_entity_poly.pdbx_seq_one_letter_code
_entity_poly.pdbx_strand_id
1 'polypeptide(L)'
;MGLKHKQVARLKFTMDIQSLAQVEQIIAQLYGNVDSNSAQEYLQALQKQQYAWELAPQLLASESVNSQFFGAHTFQVKISRDWHTLPPDRKEWVRNELLRWIVRLSNGPMVVITKLCLALTAFALQAVPEFWTNFISDFFNYLHTESMTISAQNQYQPLFIELPLLEFLTIVPEEVLRADLIGERKAKVNQELIDSIPRVMSMLRNLLSAHHGYSERDIILKQKCLRCLQSWIQYGVPFEMLHLLIDHVIALFSVESMNDVATEVLVEFISQTRITYYQDTVCEKILQCMTGDWAKSQITRAINDGDELAARNLCRLMTTFGDNFTNYVAINFLRQDIVVYLEMMLMFAGFPGYFGQDQEISFFCGRHQFFSYCHSDP
;
A
#
# COMPACT_ATOMS: atom_id res chain seq x y z
N MET A 1 25.72 -47.91 -37.77
CA MET A 1 26.07 -46.87 -36.79
C MET A 1 25.82 -45.50 -37.39
N GLY A 2 24.98 -44.68 -36.76
CA GLY A 2 25.25 -43.22 -36.76
C GLY A 2 24.53 -42.30 -37.74
N LEU A 3 23.35 -42.65 -38.27
CA LEU A 3 22.37 -41.66 -38.78
C LEU A 3 21.68 -40.96 -37.60
N LYS A 4 22.43 -40.26 -36.75
CA LYS A 4 21.91 -39.45 -35.64
C LYS A 4 22.91 -38.37 -35.28
N HIS A 5 23.00 -37.26 -36.02
CA HIS A 5 23.59 -36.02 -35.47
C HIS A 5 23.28 -34.73 -36.25
N LYS A 6 22.35 -34.73 -37.22
CA LYS A 6 21.89 -33.49 -37.90
C LYS A 6 20.40 -33.20 -37.75
N GLN A 7 19.79 -33.70 -36.67
CA GLN A 7 18.67 -33.02 -36.02
C GLN A 7 19.25 -32.16 -34.90
N VAL A 8 20.01 -31.12 -35.30
CA VAL A 8 20.19 -29.98 -34.40
C VAL A 8 18.80 -29.39 -34.26
N ALA A 9 18.21 -29.66 -33.12
CA ALA A 9 16.90 -29.24 -32.70
C ALA A 9 16.79 -27.71 -32.82
N ARG A 10 16.33 -27.25 -33.98
CA ARG A 10 15.39 -26.14 -34.04
C ARG A 10 14.14 -26.61 -33.29
N LEU A 11 14.17 -26.48 -31.97
CA LEU A 11 12.97 -26.36 -31.14
C LEU A 11 12.25 -25.08 -31.58
N LYS A 12 11.60 -25.14 -32.74
CA LYS A 12 10.47 -24.29 -33.03
C LYS A 12 9.38 -24.77 -32.09
N PHE A 13 9.31 -24.16 -30.91
CA PHE A 13 8.07 -24.05 -30.15
C PHE A 13 7.09 -23.26 -31.02
N THR A 14 6.45 -23.94 -31.98
CA THR A 14 5.15 -23.52 -32.46
C THR A 14 4.17 -23.99 -31.38
N MET A 15 3.99 -23.16 -30.35
CA MET A 15 2.82 -23.31 -29.48
C MET A 15 1.62 -23.07 -30.40
N ASP A 16 0.92 -24.15 -30.74
CA ASP A 16 -0.45 -24.06 -31.26
C ASP A 16 -1.22 -23.10 -30.35
N ILE A 17 -2.08 -22.26 -30.93
CA ILE A 17 -2.96 -21.35 -30.21
C ILE A 17 -3.73 -22.18 -29.20
N GLN A 18 -3.28 -22.17 -27.94
CA GLN A 18 -3.87 -23.01 -26.91
C GLN A 18 -5.22 -22.44 -26.51
N SER A 19 -6.17 -23.32 -26.24
CA SER A 19 -7.49 -22.87 -25.79
C SER A 19 -7.35 -22.21 -24.41
N LEU A 20 -8.06 -21.11 -24.20
CA LEU A 20 -8.10 -20.38 -22.92
C LEU A 20 -8.35 -21.33 -21.74
N ALA A 21 -9.22 -22.31 -21.92
CA ALA A 21 -9.54 -23.34 -20.93
C ALA A 21 -8.33 -24.17 -20.47
N GLN A 22 -7.38 -24.48 -21.36
CA GLN A 22 -6.16 -25.20 -20.98
C GLN A 22 -5.27 -24.33 -20.09
N VAL A 23 -5.14 -23.05 -20.41
CA VAL A 23 -4.35 -22.12 -19.61
C VAL A 23 -4.98 -21.96 -18.22
N GLU A 24 -6.30 -21.82 -18.13
CA GLU A 24 -7.02 -21.73 -16.86
C GLU A 24 -6.87 -22.98 -15.99
N GLN A 25 -6.85 -24.17 -16.59
CA GLN A 25 -6.59 -25.41 -15.86
C GLN A 25 -5.18 -25.46 -15.27
N ILE A 26 -4.17 -25.02 -16.02
CA ILE A 26 -2.78 -24.97 -15.54
C ILE A 26 -2.63 -23.92 -14.42
N ILE A 27 -3.33 -22.78 -14.53
CA ILE A 27 -3.41 -21.79 -13.45
C ILE A 27 -4.05 -22.42 -12.21
N ALA A 28 -5.17 -23.15 -12.36
CA ALA A 28 -5.80 -23.82 -11.24
C ALA A 28 -4.88 -24.87 -10.58
N GLN A 29 -4.07 -25.60 -11.35
CA GLN A 29 -3.05 -26.53 -10.83
C GLN A 29 -1.99 -25.80 -10.00
N LEU A 30 -1.46 -24.68 -10.52
CA LEU A 30 -0.46 -23.86 -9.82
C LEU A 30 -0.96 -23.42 -8.45
N TYR A 31 -2.17 -22.86 -8.38
CA TYR A 31 -2.74 -22.36 -7.12
C TYR A 31 -3.33 -23.48 -6.24
N GLY A 32 -3.60 -24.66 -6.80
CA GLY A 32 -3.99 -25.86 -6.07
C GLY A 32 -2.83 -26.64 -5.46
N ASN A 33 -1.58 -26.19 -5.65
CA ASN A 33 -0.35 -26.88 -5.23
C ASN A 33 -0.19 -28.31 -5.79
N VAL A 34 -0.82 -28.61 -6.91
CA VAL A 34 -0.63 -29.87 -7.64
C VAL A 34 0.37 -29.60 -8.75
N ASP A 35 1.58 -30.18 -8.67
CA ASP A 35 2.68 -29.99 -9.64
C ASP A 35 3.04 -28.51 -9.92
N SER A 36 3.17 -27.71 -8.86
CA SER A 36 3.37 -26.25 -8.94
C SER A 36 4.59 -25.82 -9.77
N ASN A 37 5.69 -26.57 -9.74
CA ASN A 37 6.92 -26.21 -10.46
C ASN A 37 6.74 -26.27 -11.99
N SER A 38 6.15 -27.35 -12.52
CA SER A 38 5.97 -27.50 -13.96
C SER A 38 4.92 -26.51 -14.49
N ALA A 39 3.84 -26.29 -13.74
CA ALA A 39 2.83 -25.28 -14.04
C ALA A 39 3.44 -23.86 -14.03
N GLN A 40 4.29 -23.55 -13.05
CA GLN A 40 4.96 -22.26 -12.96
C GLN A 40 5.91 -22.02 -14.14
N GLU A 41 6.78 -22.99 -14.46
CA GLU A 41 7.70 -22.90 -15.61
C GLU A 41 6.92 -22.68 -16.91
N TYR A 42 5.82 -23.42 -17.08
CA TYR A 42 4.95 -23.29 -18.23
C TYR A 42 4.35 -21.89 -18.35
N LEU A 43 3.73 -21.39 -17.27
CA LEU A 43 3.08 -20.09 -17.24
C LEU A 43 4.10 -18.93 -17.40
N GLN A 44 5.32 -19.09 -16.91
CA GLN A 44 6.39 -18.13 -17.17
C GLN A 44 6.85 -18.14 -18.63
N ALA A 45 6.89 -19.30 -19.29
CA ALA A 45 7.19 -19.39 -20.72
C ALA A 45 6.08 -18.78 -21.56
N LEU A 46 4.83 -18.96 -21.16
CA LEU A 46 3.64 -18.36 -21.74
C LEU A 46 3.68 -16.83 -21.70
N GLN A 47 4.02 -16.25 -20.54
CA GLN A 47 4.14 -14.79 -20.38
C GLN A 47 5.25 -14.17 -21.25
N LYS A 48 6.21 -14.95 -21.77
CA LYS A 48 7.24 -14.44 -22.70
C LYS A 48 6.73 -14.36 -24.14
N GLN A 49 5.62 -15.02 -24.46
CA GLN A 49 5.11 -15.07 -25.83
C GLN A 49 4.47 -13.74 -26.25
N GLN A 50 4.44 -13.47 -27.55
CA GLN A 50 3.84 -12.23 -28.07
C GLN A 50 2.31 -12.21 -27.88
N TYR A 51 1.65 -13.36 -28.04
CA TYR A 51 0.19 -13.46 -27.87
C TYR A 51 -0.27 -13.26 -26.43
N ALA A 52 0.64 -13.27 -25.45
CA ALA A 52 0.33 -13.04 -24.04
C ALA A 52 -0.34 -11.67 -23.81
N TRP A 53 -0.08 -10.67 -24.67
CA TRP A 53 -0.79 -9.39 -24.66
C TRP A 53 -2.30 -9.57 -24.87
N GLU A 54 -2.71 -10.42 -25.82
CA GLU A 54 -4.11 -10.68 -26.14
C GLU A 54 -4.74 -11.72 -25.18
N LEU A 55 -3.91 -12.55 -24.54
CA LEU A 55 -4.36 -13.53 -23.54
C LEU A 55 -4.73 -12.86 -22.22
N ALA A 56 -3.98 -11.85 -21.78
CA ALA A 56 -4.21 -11.15 -20.52
C ALA A 56 -5.67 -10.66 -20.32
N PRO A 57 -6.29 -9.93 -21.27
CA PRO A 57 -7.69 -9.52 -21.13
C PRO A 57 -8.67 -10.70 -21.17
N GLN A 58 -8.36 -11.79 -21.89
CA GLN A 58 -9.20 -12.99 -21.89
C GLN A 58 -9.22 -13.67 -20.51
N LEU A 59 -8.07 -13.72 -19.84
CA LEU A 59 -7.95 -14.24 -18.48
C LEU A 59 -8.62 -13.33 -17.44
N LEU A 60 -8.57 -12.02 -17.63
CA LEU A 60 -9.31 -11.05 -16.80
C LEU A 60 -10.82 -11.18 -16.96
N ALA A 61 -11.30 -11.71 -18.09
CA ALA A 61 -12.71 -12.00 -18.30
C ALA A 61 -13.18 -13.29 -17.62
N SER A 62 -12.27 -14.09 -17.07
CA SER A 62 -12.59 -15.33 -16.36
C SER A 62 -13.38 -15.07 -15.08
N GLU A 63 -14.14 -16.07 -14.64
CA GLU A 63 -14.80 -16.07 -13.32
C GLU A 63 -13.83 -16.44 -12.19
N SER A 64 -12.68 -17.05 -12.53
CA SER A 64 -11.67 -17.46 -11.55
C SER A 64 -10.78 -16.29 -11.13
N VAL A 65 -10.75 -16.00 -9.82
CA VAL A 65 -9.87 -14.97 -9.23
C VAL A 65 -8.40 -15.23 -9.57
N ASN A 66 -7.98 -16.50 -9.60
CA ASN A 66 -6.62 -16.88 -9.93
C ASN A 66 -6.28 -16.58 -11.41
N SER A 67 -7.22 -16.83 -12.32
CA SER A 67 -7.07 -16.49 -13.74
C SER A 67 -7.03 -14.98 -13.94
N GLN A 68 -7.93 -14.23 -13.28
CA GLN A 68 -7.93 -12.77 -13.31
C GLN A 68 -6.61 -12.19 -12.81
N PHE A 69 -6.12 -12.67 -11.67
CA PHE A 69 -4.84 -12.26 -11.11
C PHE A 69 -3.68 -12.56 -12.09
N PHE A 70 -3.65 -13.75 -12.68
CA PHE A 70 -2.62 -14.12 -13.65
C PHE A 70 -2.70 -13.25 -14.92
N GLY A 71 -3.90 -12.88 -15.37
CA GLY A 71 -4.10 -11.92 -16.47
C GLY A 71 -3.50 -10.54 -16.15
N ALA A 72 -3.82 -9.98 -14.98
CA ALA A 72 -3.24 -8.72 -14.51
C ALA A 72 -1.70 -8.79 -14.37
N HIS A 73 -1.20 -9.90 -13.82
CA HIS A 73 0.23 -10.13 -13.68
C HIS A 73 0.94 -10.24 -15.04
N THR A 74 0.28 -10.88 -16.01
CA THR A 74 0.80 -11.01 -17.37
C THR A 74 1.00 -9.63 -18.00
N PHE A 75 0.05 -8.70 -17.86
CA PHE A 75 0.27 -7.31 -18.29
C PHE A 75 1.51 -6.70 -17.64
N GLN A 76 1.64 -6.79 -16.32
CA GLN A 76 2.79 -6.23 -15.60
C GLN A 76 4.13 -6.77 -16.12
N VAL A 77 4.24 -8.10 -16.30
CA VAL A 77 5.46 -8.75 -16.81
C VAL A 77 5.76 -8.30 -18.24
N LYS A 78 4.75 -8.26 -19.09
CA LYS A 78 4.86 -7.84 -20.50
C LYS A 78 5.27 -6.37 -20.62
N ILE A 79 4.70 -5.49 -19.81
CA ILE A 79 5.09 -4.07 -19.74
C ILE A 79 6.54 -3.93 -19.31
N SER A 80 6.96 -4.66 -18.28
CA SER A 80 8.35 -4.58 -17.80
C SER A 80 9.36 -5.07 -18.84
N ARG A 81 9.07 -6.17 -19.54
CA ARG A 81 10.04 -6.85 -20.43
C ARG A 81 9.98 -6.40 -21.88
N ASP A 82 8.79 -6.17 -22.40
CA ASP A 82 8.54 -6.05 -23.84
C ASP A 82 8.08 -4.64 -24.24
N TRP A 83 8.18 -3.64 -23.35
CA TRP A 83 7.77 -2.25 -23.61
C TRP A 83 8.29 -1.70 -24.94
N HIS A 84 9.57 -1.90 -25.22
CA HIS A 84 10.24 -1.38 -26.42
C HIS A 84 9.79 -2.07 -27.71
N THR A 85 9.12 -3.23 -27.61
CA THR A 85 8.58 -3.95 -28.76
C THR A 85 7.22 -3.42 -29.20
N LEU A 86 6.54 -2.62 -28.35
CA LEU A 86 5.20 -2.12 -28.63
C LEU A 86 5.24 -0.87 -29.51
N PRO A 87 4.51 -0.84 -30.64
CA PRO A 87 4.25 0.40 -31.37
C PRO A 87 3.31 1.34 -30.56
N PRO A 88 3.30 2.65 -30.86
CA PRO A 88 2.47 3.65 -30.17
C PRO A 88 1.00 3.24 -29.97
N ASP A 89 0.33 2.81 -31.03
CA ASP A 89 -1.09 2.42 -30.98
C ASP A 89 -1.33 1.25 -30.01
N ARG A 90 -0.37 0.33 -29.89
CA ARG A 90 -0.46 -0.79 -28.96
C ARG A 90 -0.20 -0.37 -27.52
N LYS A 91 0.66 0.63 -27.28
CA LYS A 91 0.84 1.21 -25.93
C LYS A 91 -0.46 1.87 -25.46
N GLU A 92 -1.12 2.63 -26.33
CA GLU A 92 -2.41 3.23 -26.03
C GLU A 92 -3.47 2.16 -25.74
N TRP A 93 -3.54 1.09 -26.56
CA TRP A 93 -4.44 -0.03 -26.31
C TRP A 93 -4.21 -0.66 -24.93
N VAL A 94 -2.94 -0.94 -24.54
CA VAL A 94 -2.62 -1.51 -23.22
C VAL A 94 -3.11 -0.59 -22.09
N ARG A 95 -2.86 0.72 -22.19
CA ARG A 95 -3.36 1.70 -21.21
C ARG A 95 -4.87 1.60 -21.06
N ASN A 96 -5.59 1.66 -22.18
CA ASN A 96 -7.04 1.69 -22.19
C ASN A 96 -7.65 0.36 -21.71
N GLU A 97 -7.02 -0.78 -22.00
CA GLU A 97 -7.43 -2.07 -21.44
C GLU A 97 -7.24 -2.11 -19.92
N LEU A 98 -6.08 -1.70 -19.39
CA LEU A 98 -5.85 -1.68 -17.94
C LEU A 98 -6.89 -0.80 -17.23
N LEU A 99 -7.13 0.40 -17.75
CA LEU A 99 -8.14 1.32 -17.23
C LEU A 99 -9.54 0.71 -17.24
N ARG A 100 -9.94 0.09 -18.37
CA ARG A 100 -11.24 -0.58 -18.51
C ARG A 100 -11.39 -1.73 -17.52
N TRP A 101 -10.36 -2.57 -17.35
CA TRP A 101 -10.41 -3.70 -16.44
C TRP A 101 -10.44 -3.28 -14.98
N ILE A 102 -9.75 -2.20 -14.60
CA ILE A 102 -9.84 -1.63 -13.25
C ILE A 102 -11.27 -1.19 -12.93
N VAL A 103 -11.95 -0.52 -13.87
CA VAL A 103 -13.36 -0.13 -13.68
C VAL A 103 -14.27 -1.35 -13.63
N ARG A 104 -14.12 -2.28 -14.59
CA ARG A 104 -14.96 -3.47 -14.68
C ARG A 104 -14.86 -4.36 -13.44
N LEU A 105 -13.68 -4.45 -12.82
CA LEU A 105 -13.42 -5.27 -11.65
C LEU A 105 -13.36 -4.45 -10.35
N SER A 106 -13.85 -3.20 -10.33
CA SER A 106 -13.75 -2.33 -9.14
C SER A 106 -14.48 -2.88 -7.91
N ASN A 107 -15.52 -3.68 -8.12
CA ASN A 107 -16.28 -4.37 -7.08
C ASN A 107 -15.77 -5.82 -6.84
N GLY A 108 -14.70 -6.21 -7.52
CA GLY A 108 -14.12 -7.54 -7.47
C GLY A 108 -13.10 -7.72 -6.34
N PRO A 109 -12.38 -8.85 -6.33
CA PRO A 109 -11.38 -9.15 -5.31
C PRO A 109 -10.22 -8.14 -5.33
N MET A 110 -9.89 -7.57 -4.16
CA MET A 110 -8.80 -6.57 -4.04
C MET A 110 -7.46 -7.08 -4.56
N VAL A 111 -7.15 -8.37 -4.43
CA VAL A 111 -5.90 -8.94 -4.94
C VAL A 111 -5.72 -8.72 -6.45
N VAL A 112 -6.82 -8.74 -7.22
CA VAL A 112 -6.81 -8.48 -8.67
C VAL A 112 -6.70 -6.99 -8.94
N ILE A 113 -7.45 -6.16 -8.20
CA ILE A 113 -7.41 -4.69 -8.32
C ILE A 113 -6.00 -4.16 -8.04
N THR A 114 -5.37 -4.59 -6.93
CA THR A 114 -3.99 -4.27 -6.56
C THR A 114 -3.04 -4.66 -7.70
N LYS A 115 -3.21 -5.85 -8.28
CA LYS A 115 -2.34 -6.33 -9.37
C LYS A 115 -2.51 -5.53 -10.66
N LEU A 116 -3.73 -5.12 -10.99
CA LEU A 116 -4.01 -4.21 -12.10
C LEU A 116 -3.42 -2.81 -11.86
N CYS A 117 -3.53 -2.28 -10.64
CA CYS A 117 -2.94 -0.99 -10.27
C CYS A 117 -1.41 -1.01 -10.33
N LEU A 118 -0.78 -2.12 -9.92
CA LEU A 118 0.66 -2.36 -10.11
C LEU A 118 1.05 -2.40 -11.59
N ALA A 119 0.25 -3.08 -12.44
CA ALA A 119 0.48 -3.11 -13.88
C ALA A 119 0.33 -1.71 -14.51
N LEU A 120 -0.68 -0.94 -14.09
CA LEU A 120 -0.92 0.43 -14.56
C LEU A 120 0.20 1.38 -14.09
N THR A 121 0.68 1.22 -12.86
CA THR A 121 1.81 2.00 -12.35
C THR A 121 3.09 1.68 -13.15
N ALA A 122 3.38 0.41 -13.38
CA ALA A 122 4.50 0.00 -14.23
C ALA A 122 4.37 0.55 -15.67
N PHE A 123 3.15 0.58 -16.22
CA PHE A 123 2.88 1.21 -17.51
C PHE A 123 3.19 2.72 -17.46
N ALA A 124 2.67 3.44 -16.48
CA ALA A 124 2.87 4.88 -16.33
C ALA A 124 4.36 5.24 -16.25
N LEU A 125 5.13 4.53 -15.42
CA LEU A 125 6.56 4.78 -15.25
C LEU A 125 7.36 4.55 -16.54
N GLN A 126 6.95 3.60 -17.39
CA GLN A 126 7.56 3.38 -18.71
C GLN A 126 7.08 4.38 -19.77
N ALA A 127 5.84 4.85 -19.65
CA ALA A 127 5.20 5.79 -20.56
C ALA A 127 5.71 7.23 -20.38
N VAL A 128 6.17 7.61 -19.19
CA VAL A 128 6.77 8.93 -18.93
C VAL A 128 8.18 9.00 -19.54
N PRO A 129 8.56 10.11 -20.22
CA PRO A 129 7.78 11.34 -20.43
C PRO A 129 6.97 11.39 -21.73
N GLU A 130 7.08 10.40 -22.60
CA GLU A 130 6.66 10.52 -24.01
C GLU A 130 5.16 10.30 -24.25
N PHE A 131 4.52 9.39 -23.50
CA PHE A 131 3.18 8.88 -23.82
C PHE A 131 2.12 9.27 -22.78
N TRP A 132 2.47 9.35 -21.50
CA TRP A 132 1.48 9.56 -20.44
C TRP A 132 2.08 10.25 -19.21
N THR A 133 2.24 11.58 -19.29
CA THR A 133 2.84 12.38 -18.21
C THR A 133 1.93 12.60 -17.03
N ASN A 134 0.65 12.89 -17.29
CA ASN A 134 -0.31 13.33 -16.28
C ASN A 134 -1.13 12.15 -15.74
N PHE A 135 -0.45 11.02 -15.51
CA PHE A 135 -1.09 9.72 -15.33
C PHE A 135 -1.95 9.64 -14.07
N ILE A 136 -1.63 10.41 -13.02
CA ILE A 136 -2.44 10.46 -11.80
C ILE A 136 -3.72 11.24 -12.10
N SER A 137 -3.58 12.46 -12.62
CA SER A 137 -4.72 13.33 -12.96
C SER A 137 -5.67 12.68 -13.96
N ASP A 138 -5.13 12.05 -15.00
CA ASP A 138 -5.91 11.35 -16.03
C ASP A 138 -6.66 10.15 -15.44
N PHE A 139 -6.03 9.38 -14.56
CA PHE A 139 -6.67 8.24 -13.90
C PHE A 139 -7.84 8.68 -13.02
N PHE A 140 -7.65 9.74 -12.23
CA PHE A 140 -8.74 10.36 -11.46
C PHE A 140 -9.93 10.73 -12.35
N ASN A 141 -9.66 11.44 -13.46
CA ASN A 141 -10.70 11.92 -14.36
C ASN A 141 -11.41 10.77 -15.09
N TYR A 142 -10.66 9.74 -15.47
CA TYR A 142 -11.19 8.53 -16.09
C TYR A 142 -12.17 7.81 -15.15
N LEU A 143 -11.76 7.50 -13.91
CA LEU A 143 -12.63 6.82 -12.94
C LEU A 143 -13.89 7.64 -12.63
N HIS A 144 -13.76 8.96 -12.49
CA HIS A 144 -14.91 9.83 -12.24
C HIS A 144 -15.90 9.82 -13.42
N THR A 145 -15.40 9.91 -14.65
CA THR A 145 -16.23 9.91 -15.87
C THR A 145 -16.95 8.57 -16.05
N GLU A 146 -16.25 7.46 -15.85
CA GLU A 146 -16.84 6.12 -15.96
C GLU A 146 -17.87 5.85 -14.87
N SER A 147 -17.61 6.30 -13.63
CA SER A 147 -18.58 6.22 -12.53
C SER A 147 -19.88 6.94 -12.87
N MET A 148 -19.81 8.18 -13.37
CA MET A 148 -21.01 8.95 -13.76
C MET A 148 -21.77 8.27 -14.90
N THR A 149 -21.04 7.77 -15.90
CA THR A 149 -21.64 7.11 -17.08
C THR A 149 -22.38 5.83 -16.68
N ILE A 150 -21.77 5.00 -15.83
CA ILE A 150 -22.37 3.73 -15.43
C ILE A 150 -23.48 3.92 -14.40
N SER A 151 -23.36 4.88 -13.48
CA SER A 151 -24.45 5.24 -12.56
C SER A 151 -25.69 5.77 -13.31
N ALA A 152 -25.51 6.49 -14.42
CA ALA A 152 -26.61 6.91 -15.28
C ALA A 152 -27.31 5.73 -15.98
N GLN A 153 -26.57 4.65 -16.27
CA GLN A 153 -27.07 3.47 -16.97
C GLN A 153 -27.66 2.41 -16.02
N ASN A 154 -27.10 2.26 -14.82
CA ASN A 154 -27.43 1.19 -13.87
C ASN A 154 -27.54 1.71 -12.43
N GLN A 155 -28.74 2.11 -12.01
CA GLN A 155 -28.98 2.62 -10.65
C GLN A 155 -28.88 1.55 -9.54
N TYR A 156 -28.93 0.27 -9.90
CA TYR A 156 -29.03 -0.84 -8.93
C TYR A 156 -27.69 -1.40 -8.46
N GLN A 157 -26.57 -1.03 -9.09
CA GLN A 157 -25.22 -1.46 -8.67
C GLN A 157 -24.25 -0.29 -8.72
N PRO A 158 -24.10 0.49 -7.63
CA PRO A 158 -23.09 1.53 -7.58
C PRO A 158 -21.68 0.92 -7.70
N LEU A 159 -20.85 1.51 -8.55
CA LEU A 159 -19.42 1.20 -8.62
C LEU A 159 -18.70 1.84 -7.44
N PHE A 160 -17.84 1.06 -6.79
CA PHE A 160 -16.92 1.56 -5.77
C PHE A 160 -15.61 1.96 -6.41
N ILE A 161 -15.57 3.14 -7.05
CA ILE A 161 -14.37 3.65 -7.72
C ILE A 161 -13.32 4.17 -6.73
N GLU A 162 -13.70 4.45 -5.49
CA GLU A 162 -12.81 4.95 -4.45
C GLU A 162 -11.74 3.93 -4.09
N LEU A 163 -12.07 2.64 -4.06
CA LEU A 163 -11.14 1.57 -3.73
C LEU A 163 -10.00 1.42 -4.74
N PRO A 164 -10.24 1.22 -6.06
CA PRO A 164 -9.15 1.17 -7.04
C PRO A 164 -8.39 2.50 -7.12
N LEU A 165 -9.07 3.63 -6.90
CA LEU A 165 -8.42 4.94 -6.85
C LEU A 165 -7.40 5.02 -5.69
N LEU A 166 -7.84 4.71 -4.47
CA LEU A 166 -6.97 4.68 -3.29
C LEU A 166 -5.83 3.68 -3.45
N GLU A 167 -6.11 2.51 -4.04
CA GLU A 167 -5.11 1.47 -4.27
C GLU A 167 -4.01 1.96 -5.22
N PHE A 168 -4.38 2.54 -6.37
CA PHE A 168 -3.43 3.13 -7.30
C PHE A 168 -2.61 4.24 -6.65
N LEU A 169 -3.26 5.14 -5.92
CA LEU A 169 -2.59 6.26 -5.24
C LEU A 169 -1.71 5.82 -4.07
N THR A 170 -1.93 4.62 -3.52
CA THR A 170 -1.03 4.02 -2.53
C THR A 170 0.21 3.45 -3.23
N ILE A 171 0.03 2.73 -4.33
CA ILE A 171 1.09 2.02 -5.06
C ILE A 171 2.05 2.98 -5.77
N VAL A 172 1.54 4.05 -6.39
CA VAL A 172 2.35 4.97 -7.20
C VAL A 172 3.56 5.53 -6.42
N PRO A 173 3.38 6.21 -5.26
CA PRO A 173 4.51 6.69 -4.47
C PRO A 173 5.47 5.59 -4.04
N GLU A 174 4.99 4.40 -3.64
CA GLU A 174 5.86 3.28 -3.26
C GLU A 174 6.74 2.80 -4.41
N GLU A 175 6.16 2.63 -5.60
CA GLU A 175 6.89 2.15 -6.77
C GLU A 175 7.84 3.22 -7.32
N VAL A 176 7.50 4.51 -7.21
CA VAL A 176 8.42 5.60 -7.56
C VAL A 176 9.64 5.63 -6.64
N LEU A 177 9.46 5.39 -5.34
CA LEU A 177 10.58 5.31 -4.39
C LEU A 177 11.48 4.10 -4.64
N ARG A 178 10.92 2.98 -5.11
CA ARG A 178 11.66 1.75 -5.44
C ARG A 178 12.31 1.76 -6.83
N ALA A 179 11.78 2.56 -7.75
CA ALA A 179 12.22 2.57 -9.13
C ALA A 179 13.55 3.34 -9.31
N ASP A 180 14.47 2.75 -10.05
CA ASP A 180 15.74 3.38 -10.48
C ASP A 180 15.53 4.37 -11.64
N LEU A 181 14.66 5.37 -11.43
CA LEU A 181 14.39 6.41 -12.42
C LEU A 181 15.58 7.37 -12.52
N ILE A 182 15.92 7.77 -13.75
CA ILE A 182 17.03 8.69 -14.03
C ILE A 182 16.63 9.82 -14.98
N GLY A 183 17.37 10.93 -14.91
CA GLY A 183 17.27 12.05 -15.84
C GLY A 183 15.87 12.68 -15.93
N GLU A 184 15.44 12.96 -17.16
CA GLU A 184 14.16 13.61 -17.45
C GLU A 184 12.95 12.81 -16.96
N ARG A 185 12.99 11.48 -17.08
CA ARG A 185 11.91 10.61 -16.60
C ARG A 185 11.68 10.79 -15.10
N LYS A 186 12.75 10.76 -14.29
CA LYS A 186 12.65 11.00 -12.84
C LYS A 186 12.04 12.37 -12.53
N ALA A 187 12.51 13.41 -13.23
CA ALA A 187 12.02 14.77 -13.02
C ALA A 187 10.52 14.90 -13.34
N LYS A 188 10.06 14.32 -14.46
CA LYS A 188 8.65 14.37 -14.87
C LYS A 188 7.73 13.53 -13.98
N VAL A 189 8.16 12.34 -13.56
CA VAL A 189 7.39 11.52 -12.61
C VAL A 189 7.25 12.25 -11.28
N ASN A 190 8.34 12.79 -10.72
CA ASN A 190 8.27 13.55 -9.46
C ASN A 190 7.40 14.81 -9.58
N GLN A 191 7.47 15.51 -10.71
CA GLN A 191 6.61 16.67 -10.96
C GLN A 191 5.12 16.28 -10.91
N GLU A 192 4.73 15.19 -11.59
CA GLU A 192 3.35 14.70 -11.55
C GLU A 192 2.89 14.34 -10.14
N LEU A 193 3.76 13.71 -9.32
CA LEU A 193 3.43 13.40 -7.93
C LEU A 193 3.23 14.70 -7.12
N ILE A 194 4.15 15.66 -7.23
CA ILE A 194 4.07 16.96 -6.55
C ILE A 194 2.77 17.70 -6.92
N ASP A 195 2.46 17.77 -8.21
CA ASP A 195 1.27 18.45 -8.72
C ASP A 195 -0.03 17.75 -8.27
N SER A 196 0.03 16.45 -7.99
CA SER A 196 -1.09 15.64 -7.51
C SER A 196 -1.34 15.75 -6.00
N ILE A 197 -0.34 16.16 -5.20
CA ILE A 197 -0.45 16.21 -3.73
C ILE A 197 -1.72 16.94 -3.26
N PRO A 198 -2.06 18.17 -3.73
CA PRO A 198 -3.21 18.89 -3.21
C PRO A 198 -4.54 18.15 -3.44
N ARG A 199 -4.67 17.52 -4.61
CA ARG A 199 -5.87 16.76 -4.99
C ARG A 199 -6.01 15.50 -4.14
N VAL A 200 -4.91 14.77 -3.95
CA VAL A 200 -4.86 13.56 -3.12
C VAL A 200 -5.21 13.91 -1.67
N MET A 201 -4.54 14.90 -1.07
CA MET A 201 -4.77 15.30 0.32
C MET A 201 -6.22 15.76 0.55
N SER A 202 -6.79 16.53 -0.37
CA SER A 202 -8.18 16.96 -0.27
C SER A 202 -9.16 15.78 -0.34
N MET A 203 -8.90 14.80 -1.21
CA MET A 203 -9.71 13.59 -1.30
C MET A 203 -9.62 12.75 -0.02
N LEU A 204 -8.39 12.51 0.49
CA LEU A 204 -8.19 11.75 1.73
C LEU A 204 -8.92 12.41 2.90
N ARG A 205 -8.85 13.74 3.02
CA ARG A 205 -9.59 14.50 4.03
C ARG A 205 -11.09 14.23 3.94
N ASN A 206 -11.66 14.35 2.74
CA ASN A 206 -13.08 14.16 2.52
C ASN A 206 -13.50 12.72 2.89
N LEU A 207 -12.74 11.71 2.48
CA LEU A 207 -13.04 10.30 2.77
C LEU A 207 -12.91 9.95 4.26
N LEU A 208 -11.91 10.50 4.96
CA LEU A 208 -11.76 10.30 6.41
C LEU A 208 -12.85 11.02 7.21
N SER A 209 -13.26 12.21 6.77
CA SER A 209 -14.30 13.01 7.43
C SER A 209 -15.72 12.45 7.23
N ALA A 210 -15.93 11.63 6.20
CA ALA A 210 -17.26 11.12 5.89
C ALA A 210 -17.68 10.04 6.91
N HIS A 211 -18.88 10.19 7.47
CA HIS A 211 -19.43 9.29 8.48
C HIS A 211 -20.45 8.36 7.82
N HIS A 212 -20.04 7.14 7.44
CA HIS A 212 -20.93 6.13 6.84
C HIS A 212 -21.23 4.96 7.78
N GLY A 213 -21.53 5.27 9.05
CA GLY A 213 -22.18 4.35 9.98
C GLY A 213 -21.42 3.08 10.34
N TYR A 214 -20.08 3.11 10.37
CA TYR A 214 -19.22 1.95 10.69
C TYR A 214 -19.61 0.66 9.94
N SER A 215 -20.13 0.79 8.72
CA SER A 215 -20.34 -0.37 7.86
C SER A 215 -18.98 -1.01 7.52
N GLU A 216 -18.97 -2.31 7.25
CA GLU A 216 -17.75 -3.03 6.82
C GLU A 216 -17.07 -2.33 5.62
N ARG A 217 -17.88 -1.77 4.72
CA ARG A 217 -17.39 -0.96 3.60
C ARG A 217 -16.70 0.33 4.04
N ASP A 218 -17.31 1.09 4.95
CA ASP A 218 -16.70 2.32 5.49
C ASP A 218 -15.38 2.01 6.20
N ILE A 219 -15.33 0.84 6.87
CA ILE A 219 -14.13 0.33 7.52
C ILE A 219 -13.02 0.09 6.48
N ILE A 220 -13.27 -0.74 5.46
CA ILE A 220 -12.29 -1.04 4.42
C ILE A 220 -11.83 0.24 3.71
N LEU A 221 -12.76 1.15 3.41
CA LEU A 221 -12.46 2.42 2.76
C LEU A 221 -11.53 3.29 3.61
N LYS A 222 -11.80 3.44 4.91
CA LYS A 222 -10.95 4.21 5.82
C LYS A 222 -9.58 3.57 6.04
N GLN A 223 -9.50 2.25 6.16
CA GLN A 223 -8.22 1.54 6.21
C GLN A 223 -7.38 1.82 4.95
N LYS A 224 -7.98 1.76 3.77
CA LYS A 224 -7.30 2.08 2.50
C LYS A 224 -6.92 3.55 2.40
N CYS A 225 -7.75 4.44 2.93
CA CYS A 225 -7.45 5.87 3.00
C CYS A 225 -6.22 6.15 3.89
N LEU A 226 -6.14 5.50 5.06
CA LEU A 226 -5.00 5.60 5.97
C LEU A 226 -3.72 5.02 5.35
N ARG A 227 -3.79 3.85 4.68
CA ARG A 227 -2.65 3.27 3.96
C ARG A 227 -2.16 4.17 2.82
N CYS A 228 -3.08 4.78 2.08
CA CYS A 228 -2.73 5.78 1.07
C CYS A 228 -2.00 6.96 1.72
N LEU A 229 -2.55 7.55 2.78
CA LEU A 229 -1.89 8.64 3.52
C LEU A 229 -0.48 8.26 3.99
N GLN A 230 -0.31 7.06 4.55
CA GLN A 230 0.98 6.54 4.99
C GLN A 230 2.02 6.56 3.86
N SER A 231 1.66 6.05 2.68
CA SER A 231 2.54 6.00 1.52
C SER A 231 2.94 7.39 1.02
N TRP A 232 2.02 8.35 1.04
CA TRP A 232 2.30 9.74 0.69
C TRP A 232 3.17 10.47 1.73
N ILE A 233 3.01 10.15 3.03
CA ILE A 233 3.90 10.65 4.09
C ILE A 233 5.33 10.13 3.85
N GLN A 234 5.50 8.85 3.53
CA GLN A 234 6.80 8.24 3.21
C GLN A 234 7.44 8.83 1.95
N TYR A 235 6.62 9.21 0.94
CA TYR A 235 7.10 9.92 -0.25
C TYR A 235 7.68 11.32 0.07
N GLY A 236 7.15 12.00 1.09
CA GLY A 236 7.64 13.30 1.53
C GLY A 236 6.73 14.47 1.17
N VAL A 237 5.45 14.37 1.53
CA VAL A 237 4.48 15.47 1.41
C VAL A 237 4.82 16.64 2.34
N PRO A 238 4.61 17.91 1.92
CA PRO A 238 4.77 19.06 2.79
C PRO A 238 3.94 18.95 4.08
N PHE A 239 4.56 19.20 5.23
CA PHE A 239 3.95 19.06 6.55
C PHE A 239 2.69 19.94 6.72
N GLU A 240 2.67 21.09 6.05
CA GLU A 240 1.56 22.04 6.02
C GLU A 240 0.27 21.42 5.44
N MET A 241 0.35 20.33 4.69
CA MET A 241 -0.84 19.61 4.22
C MET A 241 -1.22 18.45 5.15
N LEU A 242 -0.23 17.86 5.82
CA LEU A 242 -0.42 16.71 6.70
C LEU A 242 -1.11 17.09 8.02
N HIS A 243 -0.80 18.25 8.59
CA HIS A 243 -1.40 18.69 9.86
C HIS A 243 -2.93 18.89 9.78
N LEU A 244 -3.51 19.01 8.58
CA LEU A 244 -4.96 19.11 8.38
C LEU A 244 -5.66 17.73 8.48
N LEU A 245 -4.90 16.65 8.35
CA LEU A 245 -5.39 15.28 8.37
C LEU A 245 -5.18 14.61 9.72
N ILE A 246 -4.25 15.10 10.55
CA ILE A 246 -3.89 14.43 11.81
C ILE A 246 -5.07 14.27 12.76
N ASP A 247 -5.96 15.25 12.86
CA ASP A 247 -7.14 15.16 13.75
C ASP A 247 -8.09 14.04 13.30
N HIS A 248 -8.18 13.81 12.00
CA HIS A 248 -8.98 12.72 11.44
C HIS A 248 -8.32 11.36 11.73
N VAL A 249 -6.99 11.27 11.68
CA VAL A 249 -6.26 10.04 12.02
C VAL A 249 -6.38 9.73 13.52
N ILE A 250 -6.22 10.74 14.37
CA ILE A 250 -6.36 10.61 15.83
C ILE A 250 -7.78 10.17 16.21
N ALA A 251 -8.81 10.70 15.55
CA ALA A 251 -10.19 10.27 15.80
C ALA A 251 -10.42 8.78 15.50
N LEU A 252 -9.64 8.19 14.58
CA LEU A 252 -9.72 6.76 14.24
C LEU A 252 -8.80 5.89 15.10
N PHE A 253 -7.91 6.48 15.89
CA PHE A 253 -6.96 5.75 16.73
C PHE A 253 -7.66 4.84 17.74
N SER A 254 -8.74 5.28 18.40
CA SER A 254 -9.45 4.47 19.39
C SER A 254 -10.44 3.45 18.78
N VAL A 255 -10.52 3.36 17.45
CA VAL A 255 -11.43 2.44 16.77
C VAL A 255 -10.70 1.12 16.53
N GLU A 256 -11.14 0.03 17.16
CA GLU A 256 -10.45 -1.27 17.16
C GLU A 256 -10.13 -1.80 15.74
N SER A 257 -11.05 -1.63 14.78
CA SER A 257 -10.82 -2.04 13.39
C SER A 257 -9.89 -1.12 12.59
N MET A 258 -9.55 0.07 13.09
CA MET A 258 -8.68 1.06 12.42
C MET A 258 -7.34 1.26 13.14
N ASN A 259 -7.26 0.90 14.42
CA ASN A 259 -6.19 1.34 15.30
C ASN A 259 -4.81 1.04 14.73
N ASP A 260 -4.57 -0.18 14.26
CA ASP A 260 -3.25 -0.58 13.74
C ASP A 260 -2.79 0.34 12.61
N VAL A 261 -3.67 0.54 11.62
CA VAL A 261 -3.35 1.37 10.45
C VAL A 261 -3.23 2.84 10.83
N ALA A 262 -4.08 3.33 11.72
CA ALA A 262 -4.01 4.71 12.22
C ALA A 262 -2.70 4.95 13.00
N THR A 263 -2.31 4.01 13.85
CA THR A 263 -1.08 4.06 14.64
C THR A 263 0.15 4.07 13.74
N GLU A 264 0.17 3.24 12.70
CA GLU A 264 1.24 3.26 11.70
C GLU A 264 1.34 4.61 10.98
N VAL A 265 0.22 5.22 10.60
CA VAL A 265 0.21 6.57 10.00
C VAL A 265 0.76 7.61 10.99
N LEU A 266 0.39 7.53 12.27
CA LEU A 266 0.90 8.44 13.29
C LEU A 266 2.41 8.26 13.50
N VAL A 267 2.92 7.03 13.50
CA VAL A 267 4.37 6.74 13.57
C VAL A 267 5.11 7.41 12.41
N GLU A 268 4.63 7.24 11.18
CA GLU A 268 5.24 7.86 9.98
C GLU A 268 5.15 9.38 10.03
N PHE A 269 4.02 9.92 10.53
CA PHE A 269 3.84 11.35 10.71
C PHE A 269 4.84 11.92 11.71
N ILE A 270 5.01 11.29 12.88
CA ILE A 270 5.90 11.82 13.91
C ILE A 270 7.38 11.64 13.60
N SER A 271 7.71 10.75 12.65
CA SER A 271 9.06 10.52 12.16
C SER A 271 9.52 11.56 11.13
N GLN A 272 8.65 12.49 10.72
CA GLN A 272 9.00 13.53 9.76
C GLN A 272 9.97 14.55 10.34
N THR A 273 11.10 14.79 9.67
CA THR A 273 12.17 15.71 10.15
C THR A 273 11.71 17.15 10.39
N ARG A 274 10.70 17.64 9.66
CA ARG A 274 10.17 19.02 9.78
C ARG A 274 9.16 19.21 10.92
N ILE A 275 8.85 18.15 11.67
CA ILE A 275 7.87 18.21 12.75
C ILE A 275 8.28 19.15 13.90
N THR A 276 9.58 19.40 14.04
CA THR A 276 10.16 20.27 15.08
C THR A 276 9.62 21.69 15.03
N TYR A 277 9.27 22.21 13.84
CA TYR A 277 8.64 23.54 13.70
C TYR A 277 7.22 23.61 14.26
N TYR A 278 6.56 22.46 14.43
CA TYR A 278 5.18 22.33 14.88
C TYR A 278 5.08 21.49 16.17
N GLN A 279 6.21 21.28 16.83
CA GLN A 279 6.39 20.41 18.00
C GLN A 279 5.26 20.58 18.99
N ASP A 280 5.02 21.79 19.48
CA ASP A 280 4.12 21.99 20.62
C ASP A 280 2.69 21.53 20.30
N THR A 281 2.16 21.88 19.13
CA THR A 281 0.80 21.47 18.74
C THR A 281 0.71 19.97 18.49
N VAL A 282 1.73 19.38 17.86
CA VAL A 282 1.74 17.95 17.56
C VAL A 282 1.90 17.13 18.83
N CYS A 283 2.83 17.51 19.69
CA CYS A 283 3.11 16.83 20.95
C CYS A 283 1.87 16.81 21.82
N GLU A 284 1.15 17.93 21.97
CA GLU A 284 -0.11 17.96 22.71
C GLU A 284 -1.12 16.95 22.18
N LYS A 285 -1.37 16.95 20.87
CA LYS A 285 -2.37 16.07 20.24
C LYS A 285 -2.00 14.59 20.34
N ILE A 286 -0.74 14.25 20.04
CA ILE A 286 -0.25 12.87 20.07
C ILE A 286 -0.18 12.35 21.51
N LEU A 287 0.25 13.19 22.46
CA LEU A 287 0.32 12.81 23.87
C LEU A 287 -1.08 12.53 24.41
N GLN A 288 -2.06 13.42 24.18
CA GLN A 288 -3.46 13.19 24.55
C GLN A 288 -4.01 11.87 24.00
N CYS A 289 -3.64 11.53 22.77
CA CYS A 289 -4.03 10.28 22.11
C CYS A 289 -3.41 9.05 22.79
N MET A 290 -2.09 9.04 23.02
CA MET A 290 -1.35 7.93 23.62
C MET A 290 -1.67 7.74 25.12
N THR A 291 -2.02 8.82 25.83
CA THR A 291 -2.30 8.78 27.27
C THR A 291 -3.79 8.70 27.60
N GLY A 292 -4.64 8.57 26.58
CA GLY A 292 -6.08 8.42 26.75
C GLY A 292 -6.49 7.09 27.38
N ASP A 293 -7.72 7.02 27.90
CA ASP A 293 -8.23 5.84 28.60
C ASP A 293 -8.24 4.59 27.73
N TRP A 294 -8.52 4.75 26.43
CA TRP A 294 -8.46 3.66 25.47
C TRP A 294 -7.05 3.06 25.41
N ALA A 295 -6.00 3.87 25.23
CA ALA A 295 -4.63 3.39 25.12
C ALA A 295 -4.15 2.69 26.41
N LYS A 296 -4.51 3.23 27.58
CA LYS A 296 -4.26 2.60 28.88
C LYS A 296 -4.96 1.25 29.02
N SER A 297 -6.21 1.16 28.58
CA SER A 297 -6.96 -0.10 28.62
C SER A 297 -6.36 -1.14 27.68
N GLN A 298 -5.94 -0.72 26.49
CA GLN A 298 -5.31 -1.61 25.51
C GLN A 298 -3.99 -2.20 26.01
N ILE A 299 -3.08 -1.37 26.52
CA ILE A 299 -1.79 -1.89 27.04
C ILE A 299 -2.01 -2.84 28.22
N THR A 300 -2.93 -2.50 29.13
CA THR A 300 -3.25 -3.35 30.29
C THR A 300 -3.79 -4.70 29.84
N ARG A 301 -4.69 -4.71 28.85
CA ARG A 301 -5.23 -5.93 28.26
C ARG A 301 -4.14 -6.75 27.58
N ALA A 302 -3.33 -6.13 26.73
CA ALA A 302 -2.26 -6.80 26.00
C ALA A 302 -1.23 -7.45 26.95
N ILE A 303 -0.88 -6.78 28.04
CA ILE A 303 0.00 -7.35 29.08
C ILE A 303 -0.65 -8.53 29.78
N ASN A 304 -1.93 -8.42 30.19
CA ASN A 304 -2.63 -9.49 30.90
C ASN A 304 -2.82 -10.73 30.01
N ASP A 305 -3.10 -10.52 28.73
CA ASP A 305 -3.35 -11.58 27.74
C ASP A 305 -2.03 -12.13 27.14
N GLY A 306 -0.89 -11.47 27.40
CA GLY A 306 0.39 -11.78 26.77
C GLY A 306 0.40 -11.53 25.25
N ASP A 307 -0.46 -10.64 24.77
CA ASP A 307 -0.65 -10.34 23.34
C ASP A 307 0.37 -9.30 22.87
N GLU A 308 1.53 -9.78 22.43
CA GLU A 308 2.57 -8.94 21.84
C GLU A 308 2.07 -8.15 20.61
N LEU A 309 1.25 -8.76 19.76
CA LEU A 309 0.82 -8.14 18.51
C LEU A 309 -0.03 -6.90 18.80
N ALA A 310 -0.95 -7.00 19.77
CA ALA A 310 -1.76 -5.87 20.22
C ALA A 310 -0.93 -4.76 20.88
N ALA A 311 0.13 -5.11 21.64
CA ALA A 311 1.01 -4.14 22.29
C ALA A 311 1.96 -3.41 21.31
N ARG A 312 2.35 -4.08 20.22
CA ARG A 312 3.46 -3.66 19.35
C ARG A 312 3.28 -2.28 18.75
N ASN A 313 2.12 -2.00 18.17
CA ASN A 313 1.91 -0.74 17.44
C ASN A 313 1.88 0.46 18.38
N LEU A 314 1.20 0.34 19.54
CA LEU A 314 1.18 1.38 20.56
C LEU A 314 2.59 1.62 21.14
N CYS A 315 3.33 0.55 21.45
CA CYS A 315 4.72 0.64 21.91
C CYS A 315 5.60 1.37 20.89
N ARG A 316 5.49 1.03 19.60
CA ARG A 316 6.23 1.69 18.52
C ARG A 316 5.89 3.17 18.43
N LEU A 317 4.62 3.57 18.53
CA LEU A 317 4.23 4.98 18.52
C LEU A 317 4.85 5.74 19.70
N MET A 318 4.72 5.20 20.91
CA MET A 318 5.24 5.83 22.12
C MET A 318 6.78 5.93 22.12
N THR A 319 7.45 4.90 21.62
CA THR A 319 8.92 4.91 21.47
C THR A 319 9.34 5.95 20.43
N THR A 320 8.69 5.97 19.26
CA THR A 320 8.98 6.94 18.21
C THR A 320 8.73 8.38 18.69
N PHE A 321 7.72 8.60 19.54
CA PHE A 321 7.48 9.89 20.17
C PHE A 321 8.64 10.32 21.08
N GLY A 322 9.10 9.42 21.96
CA GLY A 322 10.22 9.73 22.86
C GLY A 322 11.52 10.05 22.12
N ASP A 323 11.74 9.44 20.96
CA ASP A 323 12.96 9.60 20.16
C ASP A 323 12.95 10.93 19.41
N ASN A 324 11.79 11.33 18.87
CA ASN A 324 11.67 12.58 18.12
C ASN A 324 11.45 13.81 19.02
N PHE A 325 10.93 13.63 20.24
CA PHE A 325 10.52 14.73 21.13
C PHE A 325 11.18 14.68 22.52
N THR A 326 12.41 14.16 22.63
CA THR A 326 13.12 14.02 23.90
C THR A 326 13.21 15.34 24.69
N ASN A 327 13.53 16.45 24.02
CA ASN A 327 13.63 17.76 24.66
C ASN A 327 12.28 18.24 25.20
N TYR A 328 11.20 17.99 24.45
CA TYR A 328 9.85 18.34 24.90
C TYR A 328 9.48 17.58 26.17
N VAL A 329 9.73 16.26 26.20
CA VAL A 329 9.50 15.42 27.38
C VAL A 329 10.32 15.90 28.58
N ALA A 330 11.61 16.22 28.37
CA ALA A 330 12.49 16.67 29.44
C ALA A 330 12.06 18.00 30.07
N ILE A 331 11.66 18.99 29.25
CA ILE A 331 11.19 20.30 29.72
C ILE A 331 9.85 20.15 30.47
N ASN A 332 9.00 19.24 30.02
CA ASN A 332 7.64 19.05 30.51
C ASN A 332 7.49 17.88 31.51
N PHE A 333 8.60 17.41 32.10
CA PHE A 333 8.65 16.17 32.88
C PHE A 333 7.63 16.07 34.03
N LEU A 334 7.25 17.21 34.61
CA LEU A 334 6.29 17.28 35.72
C LEU A 334 4.81 17.35 35.28
N ARG A 335 4.53 17.42 33.97
CA ARG A 335 3.15 17.40 33.49
C ARG A 335 2.54 16.01 33.65
N GLN A 336 1.27 15.99 34.06
CA GLN A 336 0.57 14.74 34.41
C GLN A 336 0.46 13.76 33.23
N ASP A 337 0.25 14.27 32.02
CA ASP A 337 0.20 13.48 30.79
C ASP A 337 1.56 12.87 30.43
N ILE A 338 2.66 13.61 30.63
CA ILE A 338 4.03 13.08 30.49
C ILE A 338 4.33 12.00 31.53
N VAL A 339 3.93 12.20 32.79
CA VAL A 339 4.09 11.16 33.83
C VAL A 339 3.36 9.87 33.43
N VAL A 340 2.11 9.98 32.97
CA VAL A 340 1.33 8.84 32.46
C VAL A 340 2.01 8.17 31.27
N TYR A 341 2.55 8.96 30.32
CA TYR A 341 3.31 8.43 29.20
C TYR A 341 4.53 7.63 29.67
N LEU A 342 5.29 8.14 30.65
CA LEU A 342 6.45 7.45 31.22
C LEU A 342 6.06 6.18 31.97
N GLU A 343 4.97 6.18 32.73
CA GLU A 343 4.41 4.99 33.38
C GLU A 343 4.05 3.91 32.35
N MET A 344 3.41 4.31 31.25
CA MET A 344 3.08 3.40 30.14
C MET A 344 4.34 2.85 29.43
N MET A 345 5.38 3.67 29.26
CA MET A 345 6.67 3.20 28.74
C MET A 345 7.32 2.17 29.67
N LEU A 346 7.21 2.34 31.00
CA LEU A 346 7.68 1.35 31.97
C LEU A 346 6.88 0.05 31.93
N MET A 347 5.56 0.12 31.68
CA MET A 347 4.74 -1.07 31.46
C MET A 347 5.20 -1.88 30.24
N PHE A 348 5.59 -1.22 29.14
CA PHE A 348 6.18 -1.90 27.98
C PHE A 348 7.57 -2.48 28.28
N ALA A 349 8.41 -1.77 29.04
CA ALA A 349 9.72 -2.30 29.44
C ALA A 349 9.57 -3.59 30.28
N GLY A 350 8.55 -3.63 31.16
CA GLY A 350 8.17 -4.78 31.97
C GLY A 350 7.21 -5.77 31.32
N PHE A 351 7.08 -5.78 29.99
CA PHE A 351 6.19 -6.71 29.29
C PHE A 351 6.53 -8.17 29.63
N PRO A 352 5.55 -9.04 29.92
CA PRO A 352 5.79 -10.39 30.41
C PRO A 352 6.53 -11.25 29.39
N GLY A 353 7.48 -12.07 29.86
CA GLY A 353 8.29 -12.96 29.03
C GLY A 353 9.72 -12.47 28.79
N TYR A 354 10.62 -13.37 28.43
CA TYR A 354 12.02 -13.07 28.15
C TYR A 354 12.20 -12.53 26.73
N PHE A 355 12.96 -11.44 26.61
CA PHE A 355 13.30 -10.86 25.32
C PHE A 355 13.99 -11.87 24.40
N GLY A 356 13.55 -11.91 23.13
CA GLY A 356 14.14 -12.76 22.07
C GLY A 356 13.77 -14.25 22.17
N GLN A 357 12.95 -14.62 23.16
CA GLN A 357 12.33 -15.95 23.26
C GLN A 357 10.81 -15.84 23.28
N ASP A 358 10.26 -14.98 24.13
CA ASP A 358 8.82 -14.86 24.35
C ASP A 358 8.22 -13.59 23.73
N GLN A 359 9.01 -12.51 23.60
CA GLN A 359 8.56 -11.20 23.12
C GLN A 359 9.70 -10.30 22.62
N GLU A 360 9.38 -9.30 21.79
CA GLU A 360 10.30 -8.23 21.32
C GLU A 360 9.95 -6.82 21.86
N ILE A 361 8.83 -6.66 22.57
CA ILE A 361 8.31 -5.37 23.10
C ILE A 361 9.33 -4.65 23.99
N SER A 362 9.94 -5.33 24.96
CA SER A 362 10.89 -4.70 25.90
C SER A 362 12.13 -4.12 25.21
N PHE A 363 12.49 -4.62 24.02
CA PHE A 363 13.63 -4.14 23.26
C PHE A 363 13.38 -2.78 22.59
N PHE A 364 12.16 -2.53 22.12
CA PHE A 364 11.80 -1.22 21.57
C PHE A 364 12.02 -0.11 22.61
N CYS A 365 11.66 -0.37 23.87
CA CYS A 365 11.90 0.57 24.96
C CYS A 365 13.38 0.65 25.40
N GLY A 366 14.12 -0.47 25.36
CA GLY A 366 15.52 -0.52 25.78
C GLY A 366 16.51 0.22 24.87
N ARG A 367 16.16 0.47 23.60
CA ARG A 367 16.98 1.25 22.66
C ARG A 367 16.87 2.77 22.81
N HIS A 368 15.96 3.27 23.64
CA HIS A 368 15.84 4.70 23.89
C HIS A 368 17.13 5.26 24.49
N GLN A 369 17.63 6.35 23.90
CA GLN A 369 18.71 7.14 24.50
C GLN A 369 18.34 7.58 25.93
N PHE A 370 17.06 7.84 26.20
CA PHE A 370 16.58 8.26 27.51
C PHE A 370 16.90 7.25 28.63
N PHE A 371 16.67 5.95 28.40
CA PHE A 371 17.01 4.91 29.40
C PHE A 371 18.49 4.53 29.39
N SER A 372 19.18 4.68 28.25
CA SER A 372 20.64 4.50 28.19
C SER A 372 21.38 5.51 29.06
N TYR A 373 20.90 6.76 29.16
CA TYR A 373 21.46 7.74 30.09
C TYR A 373 21.17 7.41 31.56
N CYS A 374 19.98 6.89 31.89
CA CYS A 374 19.64 6.51 33.26
C CYS A 374 20.39 5.25 33.78
N HIS A 375 20.98 4.43 32.90
CA HIS A 375 21.85 3.31 33.29
C HIS A 375 23.34 3.67 33.34
N SER A 376 23.71 4.91 33.00
CA SER A 376 25.10 5.33 32.87
C SER A 376 25.68 6.08 34.07
N ASP A 377 24.88 6.41 35.09
CA ASP A 377 25.38 7.06 36.31
C ASP A 377 25.29 6.11 37.52
N PRO A 378 26.44 5.70 38.11
CA PRO A 378 26.51 4.90 39.33
C PRO A 378 26.19 5.68 40.62
#